data_AF-A0A2G6R5W5-F1
#
_entry.id   AF-A0A2G6R5W5-F1
#
_cell.length_a   1.000
_cell.length_b   1.000
_cell.length_c   1.000
_cell.angle_alpha   90.00
_cell.angle_beta   90.00
_cell.angle_gamma   90.00
#
_symmetry.space_group_name_H-M   'P 1'
#
loop_
_entity.id
_entity.type
_entity.pdbx_description
1 polymer ?
#
loop_
_entity_poly.entity_id
_entity_poly.type
_entity_poly.pdbx_seq_one_letter_code
_entity_poly.pdbx_strand_id
1 'polypeptide(L)'
;MGNFTKELQKDIKKLVGTLKDEDGLAEVLKRKLTKKEMKYYKLKIANTNETTMKKELNCDDKRFEAIKKQTIIKINQEKMKNELTL
;
A
#
# COMPACT_ATOMS: atom_id res chain seq x y z
N MET A 1 -4.10 9.12 -12.56
CA MET A 1 -3.95 9.58 -11.18
C MET A 1 -4.35 8.45 -10.26
N GLY A 2 -3.59 8.22 -9.19
CA GLY A 2 -3.75 7.07 -8.30
C GLY A 2 -5.14 7.03 -7.67
N ASN A 3 -5.51 5.87 -7.15
CA ASN A 3 -6.67 5.72 -6.28
C ASN A 3 -6.18 5.24 -4.91
N PHE A 4 -5.11 5.89 -4.41
CA PHE A 4 -4.47 5.52 -3.14
C PHE A 4 -5.49 5.62 -2.02
N THR A 5 -6.31 6.67 -2.03
CA THR A 5 -7.39 6.88 -1.06
C THR A 5 -8.34 5.68 -0.98
N LYS A 6 -8.91 5.24 -2.11
CA LYS A 6 -9.86 4.12 -2.12
C LYS A 6 -9.23 2.81 -1.65
N GLU A 7 -7.99 2.55 -2.06
CA GLU A 7 -7.33 1.30 -1.70
C GLU A 7 -6.89 1.29 -0.22
N LEU A 8 -6.40 2.41 0.28
CA LEU A 8 -6.08 2.60 1.70
C LEU A 8 -7.33 2.47 2.57
N GLN A 9 -8.47 3.00 2.15
CA GLN A 9 -9.73 2.87 2.89
C GLN A 9 -10.17 1.41 3.05
N LYS A 10 -9.87 0.53 2.09
CA LYS A 10 -10.17 -0.91 2.21
C LYS A 10 -9.20 -1.63 3.14
N ASP A 11 -7.93 -1.24 3.13
CA ASP A 11 -6.86 -1.93 3.87
C ASP A 11 -6.70 -1.43 5.31
N ILE A 12 -7.05 -0.17 5.57
CA ILE A 12 -6.98 0.44 6.90
C ILE A 12 -8.20 0.01 7.70
N LYS A 13 -7.98 -0.78 8.75
CA LYS A 13 -9.06 -1.33 9.58
C LYS A 13 -9.81 -0.27 10.40
N LYS A 14 -9.07 0.72 10.89
CA LYS A 14 -9.59 1.83 11.71
C LYS A 14 -8.74 3.04 11.41
N LEU A 15 -9.35 4.03 10.76
CA LEU A 15 -8.76 5.32 10.46
C LEU A 15 -9.35 6.35 11.43
N VAL A 16 -8.50 7.20 12.00
CA VAL A 16 -8.91 8.35 12.80
C VAL A 16 -8.36 9.59 12.11
N GLY A 17 -9.23 10.51 11.68
CA GLY A 17 -8.86 11.67 10.87
C GLY A 17 -9.14 11.51 9.37
N THR A 18 -8.80 12.54 8.60
CA THR A 18 -9.02 12.59 7.15
C THR A 18 -7.71 12.27 6.43
N LEU A 19 -7.75 11.36 5.44
CA LEU A 19 -6.58 11.06 4.62
C LEU A 19 -6.11 12.32 3.88
N LYS A 20 -4.80 12.43 3.67
CA LYS A 20 -4.19 13.43 2.79
C LYS A 20 -4.69 13.30 1.35
N ASP A 21 -4.38 14.29 0.52
CA ASP A 21 -4.57 14.22 -0.92
C ASP A 21 -3.70 13.14 -1.58
N GLU A 22 -3.98 12.79 -2.83
CA GLU A 22 -3.29 11.70 -3.54
C GLU A 22 -1.77 11.89 -3.62
N ASP A 23 -1.27 13.12 -3.77
CA ASP A 23 0.16 13.40 -3.81
C ASP A 23 0.78 13.24 -2.42
N GLY A 24 0.12 13.77 -1.38
CA GLY A 24 0.53 13.58 0.01
C GLY A 24 0.56 12.10 0.44
N LEU A 25 -0.46 11.32 0.06
CA LEU A 25 -0.51 9.88 0.31
C LEU A 25 0.62 9.15 -0.44
N ALA A 26 0.81 9.48 -1.72
CA ALA A 26 1.86 8.88 -2.52
C ALA A 26 3.26 9.16 -1.96
N GLU A 27 3.51 10.37 -1.46
CA GLU A 27 4.77 10.75 -0.83
C GLU A 27 5.03 9.96 0.46
N VAL A 28 4.04 9.90 1.36
CA VAL A 28 4.13 9.15 2.62
C VAL A 28 4.39 7.67 2.34
N LEU A 29 3.62 7.05 1.43
CA LEU A 29 3.80 5.66 1.03
C LEU A 29 5.19 5.43 0.42
N LYS A 30 5.66 6.32 -0.46
CA LYS A 30 7.00 6.22 -1.07
C LYS A 30 8.13 6.34 -0.04
N ARG A 31 7.94 7.14 1.00
CA ARG A 31 8.93 7.32 2.09
C ARG A 31 8.95 6.14 3.06
N LYS A 32 7.81 5.52 3.33
CA LYS A 32 7.65 4.52 4.41
C LYS A 32 7.64 3.08 3.91
N LEU A 33 7.18 2.83 2.69
CA LEU A 33 7.21 1.52 2.06
C LEU A 33 8.55 1.30 1.36
N THR A 34 9.00 0.05 1.35
CA THR A 34 10.11 -0.38 0.50
C THR A 34 9.69 -0.35 -0.97
N LYS A 35 10.67 -0.41 -1.89
CA LYS A 35 10.42 -0.43 -3.34
C LYS A 35 9.44 -1.56 -3.75
N LYS A 36 9.56 -2.76 -3.16
CA LYS A 36 8.69 -3.90 -3.48
C LYS A 36 7.27 -3.72 -2.91
N GLU A 37 7.14 -3.25 -1.67
CA GLU A 37 5.83 -2.96 -1.07
C GLU A 37 5.10 -1.83 -1.84
N MET A 38 5.83 -0.77 -2.22
CA MET A 38 5.27 0.32 -3.03
C MET A 38 4.85 -0.16 -4.42
N LYS A 39 5.66 -1.01 -5.08
CA LYS A 39 5.29 -1.60 -6.37
C LYS A 39 4.07 -2.51 -6.24
N TYR A 40 4.01 -3.34 -5.20
CA TYR A 40 2.83 -4.17 -4.89
C TYR A 40 1.59 -3.30 -4.75
N TYR A 41 1.66 -2.22 -3.97
CA TYR A 41 0.51 -1.36 -3.72
C TYR A 41 0.03 -0.63 -4.98
N LYS A 42 0.94 -0.18 -5.85
CA LYS A 42 0.61 0.40 -7.15
C LYS A 42 -0.10 -0.59 -8.07
N LEU A 43 0.37 -1.83 -8.14
CA LEU A 43 -0.25 -2.90 -8.93
C LEU A 43 -1.64 -3.26 -8.39
N LYS A 44 -1.79 -3.22 -7.07
CA LYS A 44 -3.07 -3.40 -6.38
C LYS A 44 -4.09 -2.31 -6.76
N ILE A 45 -3.68 -1.05 -6.74
CA ILE A 45 -4.50 0.09 -7.21
C ILE A 45 -4.87 -0.06 -8.69
N ALA A 46 -3.96 -0.59 -9.51
CA ALA A 46 -4.21 -0.90 -10.92
C ALA A 46 -5.09 -2.16 -11.13
N ASN A 47 -5.61 -2.77 -10.05
CA ASN A 47 -6.45 -3.97 -10.07
C ASN A 47 -5.83 -5.12 -10.89
N THR A 48 -4.51 -5.25 -10.82
CA THR A 48 -3.75 -6.28 -11.54
C THR A 48 -3.99 -7.65 -10.89
N ASN A 49 -4.04 -8.75 -11.64
CA ASN A 49 -4.19 -10.07 -11.04
C ASN A 49 -2.91 -10.52 -10.31
N GLU A 50 -3.04 -11.39 -9.30
CA GLU A 50 -1.89 -11.81 -8.48
C GLU A 50 -0.78 -12.46 -9.30
N THR A 51 -1.11 -13.23 -10.35
CA THR A 51 -0.12 -13.86 -11.25
C THR A 51 0.78 -12.82 -11.91
N THR A 52 0.20 -11.74 -12.42
CA THR A 52 0.94 -10.65 -13.05
C THR A 52 1.68 -9.84 -12.00
N MET A 53 1.10 -9.63 -10.81
CA MET A 53 1.79 -8.95 -9.72
C MET A 53 3.07 -9.70 -9.30
N LYS A 54 3.01 -11.04 -9.19
CA LYS A 54 4.16 -11.88 -8.85
C LYS A 54 5.27 -11.78 -9.88
N LYS A 55 4.93 -11.81 -11.18
CA LYS A 55 5.87 -11.59 -12.28
C LYS A 55 6.51 -10.20 -12.18
N GLU A 56 5.71 -9.16 -11.99
CA GLU A 56 6.18 -7.77 -11.88
C GLU A 56 7.06 -7.54 -10.65
N LEU A 57 6.77 -8.20 -9.53
CA LEU A 57 7.56 -8.12 -8.30
C LEU A 57 8.78 -9.06 -8.32
N ASN A 58 8.90 -9.89 -9.35
CA ASN A 58 9.87 -10.96 -9.50
C ASN A 58 10.02 -11.75 -8.18
N CYS A 59 8.94 -12.41 -7.77
CA CYS A 59 8.88 -13.18 -6.53
C CYS A 59 7.98 -14.41 -6.65
N ASP A 60 8.28 -15.43 -5.87
CA ASP A 60 7.45 -16.64 -5.68
C ASP A 60 6.24 -16.36 -4.77
N ASP A 61 5.35 -17.35 -4.66
CA ASP A 61 4.12 -17.28 -3.84
C ASP A 61 4.38 -16.96 -2.37
N LYS A 62 5.37 -17.61 -1.74
CA LYS A 62 5.67 -17.38 -0.32
C LYS A 62 6.15 -15.96 -0.11
N ARG A 63 7.02 -15.48 -1.00
CA ARG A 63 7.55 -14.12 -0.92
C ARG A 63 6.48 -13.07 -1.24
N PHE A 64 5.59 -13.34 -2.18
CA PHE A 64 4.46 -12.47 -2.49
C PHE A 64 3.51 -12.31 -1.30
N GLU A 65 3.11 -13.41 -0.67
CA GLU A 65 2.25 -13.38 0.52
C GLU A 65 2.93 -12.64 1.69
N ALA A 66 4.25 -12.81 1.85
CA ALA A 66 5.02 -12.04 2.82
C ALA A 66 4.98 -10.53 2.53
N ILE A 67 5.18 -10.10 1.27
CA ILE A 67 5.12 -8.68 0.87
C ILE A 67 3.72 -8.13 1.12
N LYS A 68 2.68 -8.84 0.69
CA LYS A 68 1.27 -8.48 0.90
C LYS A 68 0.99 -8.28 2.38
N LYS A 69 1.27 -9.29 3.22
CA LYS A 69 1.04 -9.23 4.67
C LYS A 69 1.82 -8.08 5.32
N GLN A 70 3.10 -7.93 5.01
CA GLN A 70 3.94 -6.86 5.57
C GLN A 70 3.43 -5.47 5.18
N THR A 71 3.02 -5.29 3.92
CA THR A 71 2.48 -4.01 3.43
C THR A 71 1.21 -3.63 4.20
N ILE A 72 0.26 -4.56 4.35
CA ILE A 72 -1.00 -4.31 5.07
C ILE A 72 -0.77 -4.05 6.57
N ILE A 73 0.13 -4.82 7.20
CA ILE A 73 0.49 -4.59 8.60
C ILE A 73 1.10 -3.19 8.76
N LYS A 74 2.03 -2.81 7.88
CA LYS A 74 2.72 -1.51 7.94
C LYS A 74 1.77 -0.34 7.76
N ILE A 75 0.85 -0.42 6.78
CA ILE A 75 -0.22 0.57 6.58
C ILE A 75 -1.09 0.74 7.83
N ASN A 76 -1.31 -0.35 8.59
CA ASN A 76 -2.12 -0.33 9.79
C ASN A 76 -1.37 0.06 11.09
N GLN A 77 -0.07 0.32 11.03
CA GLN A 77 0.66 0.84 12.20
C GLN A 77 0.19 2.26 12.52
N GLU A 78 -0.02 2.58 13.79
CA GLU A 78 -0.52 3.90 14.20
C GLU A 78 0.37 5.05 13.68
N LYS A 79 1.69 4.87 13.72
CA LYS A 79 2.64 5.85 13.16
C LYS A 79 2.39 6.12 11.68
N MET A 80 2.11 5.06 10.90
CA MET A 80 1.83 5.18 9.47
C MET A 80 0.49 5.85 9.22
N LYS A 81 -0.56 5.47 9.97
CA LYS A 81 -1.88 6.11 9.88
C LYS A 81 -1.82 7.60 10.16
N ASN A 82 -1.11 7.99 11.23
CA ASN A 82 -0.95 9.39 11.61
C ASN A 82 -0.22 10.20 10.52
N GLU A 83 0.71 9.58 9.78
CA GLU A 83 1.37 10.26 8.67
C GLU A 83 0.51 10.32 7.40
N LEU A 84 -0.41 9.38 7.21
CA LEU A 84 -1.35 9.35 6.08
C LEU A 84 -2.53 10.31 6.29
N THR A 85 -2.81 10.72 7.52
CA THR A 85 -3.87 11.66 7.87
C THR A 85 -3.35 13.08 8.04
N LEU A 86 -4.25 14.05 7.89
CA LEU A 86 -4.02 15.46 8.22
C LEU A 86 -3.86 15.68 9.74
#